data_AF-A0A843TBH1-F1
#
_entry.id   AF-A0A843TBH1-F1
#
_cell.length_a   1.000
_cell.length_b   1.000
_cell.length_c   1.000
_cell.angle_alpha   90.00
_cell.angle_beta   90.00
_cell.angle_gamma   90.00
#
_symmetry.space_group_name_H-M   'P 1'
#
loop_
_entity.id
_entity.type
_entity.pdbx_description
1 polymer ?
#
loop_
_entity_poly.entity_id
_entity_poly.type
_entity_poly.pdbx_seq_one_letter_code
_entity_poly.pdbx_strand_id
1 'polypeptide(L)'
;MRFKLSFTPEAASVLKRLETENNPKLKKVQKALGLLETNPRHPGLSTHEFTSLAGPAGEKVFEAYVESRTPGAWRVFWYYGPTRGMIRVLNIAPHP
;
A
#
# COMPACT_ATOMS: atom_id res chain seq x y z
N MET A 1 9.11 6.69 14.71
CA MET A 1 7.63 6.78 14.85
C MET A 1 7.04 5.66 14.00
N ARG A 2 6.13 4.86 14.53
CA ARG A 2 5.49 3.75 13.82
C ARG A 2 4.07 4.17 13.44
N PHE A 3 3.71 4.01 12.17
CA PHE A 3 2.38 4.31 11.66
C PHE A 3 1.44 3.16 11.95
N LYS A 4 0.20 3.44 12.34
CA LYS A 4 -0.87 2.43 12.38
C LYS A 4 -1.46 2.30 10.98
N LEU A 5 -1.34 1.10 10.40
CA LEU A 5 -2.01 0.81 9.14
C LEU A 5 -3.48 0.49 9.38
N SER A 6 -4.32 1.04 8.52
CA SER A 6 -5.74 0.72 8.42
C SER A 6 -6.05 0.41 6.96
N PHE A 7 -7.03 -0.45 6.72
CA PHE A 7 -7.33 -0.99 5.39
C PHE A 7 -8.77 -0.66 5.03
N THR A 8 -8.99 -0.26 3.78
CA THR A 8 -10.34 -0.29 3.19
C THR A 8 -10.82 -1.74 3.02
N PRO A 9 -12.13 -1.97 2.83
CA PRO A 9 -12.65 -3.29 2.49
C PRO A 9 -11.97 -3.90 1.27
N GLU A 10 -11.66 -3.09 0.25
CA GLU A 10 -11.00 -3.51 -0.97
C GLU A 10 -9.59 -4.04 -0.67
N ALA A 11 -8.76 -3.25 0.01
CA ALA A 11 -7.40 -3.67 0.38
C ALA A 11 -7.40 -4.91 1.29
N ALA A 12 -8.33 -4.98 2.25
CA ALA A 12 -8.48 -6.13 3.13
C ALA A 12 -8.87 -7.40 2.36
N SER A 13 -9.76 -7.27 1.37
CA SER A 13 -10.18 -8.40 0.52
C SER A 13 -9.01 -8.96 -0.29
N VAL A 14 -8.11 -8.11 -0.80
CA VAL A 14 -6.91 -8.53 -1.53
C VAL A 14 -5.99 -9.32 -0.62
N LEU A 15 -5.71 -8.83 0.59
CA LEU A 15 -4.87 -9.55 1.55
C LEU A 15 -5.46 -10.92 1.89
N LYS A 16 -6.75 -10.97 2.20
CA LYS A 16 -7.45 -12.22 2.52
C LYS A 16 -7.40 -13.21 1.35
N ARG A 17 -7.58 -12.74 0.12
CA ARG A 17 -7.47 -13.57 -1.09
C ARG A 17 -6.05 -14.12 -1.26
N LEU A 18 -5.02 -13.28 -1.18
CA LEU A 18 -3.62 -13.71 -1.27
C LEU A 18 -3.26 -14.75 -0.21
N GLU A 19 -3.80 -14.60 1.00
CA GLU A 19 -3.64 -15.56 2.09
C GLU A 19 -4.35 -16.90 1.80
N THR A 20 -5.61 -16.84 1.37
CA THR A 20 -6.44 -18.02 1.10
C THR A 20 -5.88 -18.84 -0.07
N GLU A 21 -5.35 -18.17 -1.09
CA GLU A 21 -4.74 -18.79 -2.27
C GLU A 21 -3.29 -19.24 -2.04
N ASN A 22 -2.71 -19.00 -0.85
CA ASN A 22 -1.28 -19.17 -0.57
C ASN A 22 -0.39 -18.51 -1.65
N ASN A 23 -0.79 -17.32 -2.09
CA ASN A 23 -0.17 -16.66 -3.23
C ASN A 23 1.22 -16.13 -2.86
N PRO A 24 2.26 -16.37 -3.66
CA PRO A 24 3.63 -15.94 -3.34
C PRO A 24 3.78 -14.41 -3.23
N LYS A 25 2.85 -13.62 -3.80
CA LYS A 25 2.83 -12.16 -3.64
C LYS A 25 2.54 -11.72 -2.21
N LEU A 26 1.90 -12.56 -1.38
CA LEU A 26 1.56 -12.24 0.01
C LEU A 26 2.79 -11.75 0.80
N LYS A 27 3.91 -12.49 0.70
CA LYS A 27 5.15 -12.15 1.41
C LYS A 27 5.71 -10.79 0.97
N LYS A 28 5.61 -10.47 -0.33
CA LYS A 28 6.09 -9.19 -0.87
C LYS A 28 5.20 -8.03 -0.40
N VAL A 29 3.89 -8.23 -0.41
CA VAL A 29 2.92 -7.24 0.09
C VAL A 29 3.13 -7.00 1.58
N GLN A 30 3.25 -8.06 2.40
CA GLN A 30 3.52 -7.93 3.83
C GLN A 30 4.84 -7.19 4.11
N LYS A 31 5.90 -7.46 3.34
CA LYS A 31 7.16 -6.72 3.43
C LYS A 31 6.96 -5.23 3.13
N ALA A 32 6.26 -4.89 2.06
CA ALA A 32 5.97 -3.50 1.70
C ALA A 32 5.15 -2.80 2.80
N LEU A 33 4.13 -3.46 3.35
CA LEU A 33 3.33 -2.94 4.46
C LEU A 33 4.18 -2.73 5.74
N GLY A 34 5.06 -3.67 6.09
CA GLY A 34 5.95 -3.51 7.25
C GLY A 34 6.95 -2.36 7.11
N LEU A 35 7.46 -2.14 5.89
CA LEU A 35 8.26 -0.95 5.59
C LEU A 35 7.42 0.33 5.68
N LEU A 36 6.20 0.31 5.15
CA LEU A 36 5.29 1.45 5.18
C LEU A 36 4.91 1.84 6.62
N GLU A 37 4.72 0.84 7.49
CA GLU A 37 4.45 1.02 8.91
C GLU A 37 5.58 1.74 9.65
N THR A 38 6.83 1.54 9.21
CA THR A 38 8.01 2.05 9.92
C THR A 38 8.58 3.32 9.29
N ASN A 39 8.60 3.39 7.97
CA ASN A 39 9.10 4.51 7.19
C ASN A 39 8.42 4.56 5.80
N PRO A 40 7.42 5.42 5.60
CA PRO A 40 6.76 5.58 4.30
C PRO A 40 7.67 6.07 3.17
N ARG A 41 8.85 6.62 3.51
CA ARG A 41 9.90 7.05 2.59
C ARG A 41 11.05 6.05 2.49
N HIS A 42 10.85 4.80 2.93
CA HIS A 42 11.87 3.78 2.83
C HIS A 42 12.27 3.58 1.35
N PRO A 43 13.57 3.56 0.99
CA PRO A 43 14.01 3.50 -0.41
C PRO A 43 13.44 2.32 -1.20
N GLY A 44 13.24 1.18 -0.53
CA GLY A 44 12.64 -0.01 -1.15
C GLY A 44 11.15 0.12 -1.51
N LEU A 45 10.46 1.17 -1.04
CA LEU A 45 9.07 1.45 -1.41
C LEU A 45 8.97 2.34 -2.64
N SER A 46 10.00 3.10 -3.00
CA SER A 46 9.96 4.06 -4.12
C SER A 46 8.66 4.90 -4.16
N THR A 47 8.21 5.34 -2.98
CA THR A 47 6.93 6.02 -2.81
C THR A 47 6.88 7.31 -3.61
N HIS A 48 5.80 7.51 -4.36
CA HIS A 48 5.52 8.78 -5.03
C HIS A 48 4.02 9.10 -5.03
N GLU A 49 3.69 10.38 -5.23
CA GLU A 49 2.31 10.84 -5.32
C GLU A 49 1.65 10.26 -6.58
N PHE A 50 0.45 9.70 -6.42
CA PHE A 50 -0.36 9.14 -7.49
C PHE A 50 -1.50 10.10 -7.80
N THR A 51 -1.29 10.98 -8.77
CA THR A 51 -2.15 12.15 -9.02
C THR A 51 -3.49 11.83 -9.68
N SER A 52 -3.67 10.61 -10.19
CA SER A 52 -4.93 10.16 -10.81
C SER A 52 -6.01 9.75 -9.81
N LEU A 53 -5.70 9.74 -8.50
CA LEU A 53 -6.64 9.40 -7.43
C LEU A 53 -6.46 10.37 -6.26
N ALA A 54 -7.58 10.72 -5.62
CA ALA A 54 -7.59 11.43 -4.35
C ALA A 54 -8.29 10.58 -3.27
N GLY A 55 -7.91 10.81 -2.01
CA GLY A 55 -8.63 10.25 -0.88
C GLY A 55 -10.05 10.83 -0.76
N PRO A 56 -10.90 10.25 0.11
CA PRO A 56 -12.31 10.63 0.24
C PRO A 56 -12.54 12.09 0.65
N ALA A 57 -11.56 12.74 1.28
CA ALA A 57 -11.59 14.15 1.64
C ALA A 57 -10.60 15.00 0.82
N GLY A 58 -10.16 14.50 -0.34
CA GLY A 58 -9.18 15.17 -1.21
C GLY A 58 -7.73 14.95 -0.79
N GLU A 59 -7.45 13.93 0.03
CA GLU A 59 -6.09 13.62 0.44
C GLU A 59 -5.23 13.20 -0.75
N LYS A 60 -3.95 13.59 -0.72
CA LYS A 60 -2.96 13.06 -1.66
C LYS A 60 -2.81 11.57 -1.48
N VAL A 61 -2.99 10.84 -2.58
CA VAL A 61 -2.71 9.41 -2.64
C VAL A 61 -1.27 9.19 -3.08
N PHE A 62 -0.66 8.16 -2.52
CA PHE A 62 0.67 7.71 -2.86
C PHE A 62 0.62 6.27 -3.33
N GLU A 63 1.49 5.91 -4.25
CA GLU A 63 1.77 4.53 -4.57
C GLU A 63 3.14 4.12 -4.02
N ALA A 64 3.19 2.94 -3.42
CA ALA A 64 4.41 2.33 -2.91
C ALA A 64 4.63 0.97 -3.59
N TYR A 65 5.87 0.68 -3.94
CA TYR A 65 6.27 -0.49 -4.69
C TYR A 65 6.19 -1.73 -3.81
N VAL A 66 5.46 -2.74 -4.29
CA VAL A 66 5.58 -4.12 -3.80
C VAL A 66 6.66 -4.86 -4.57
N GLU A 67 6.75 -4.58 -5.88
CA GLU A 67 7.69 -5.15 -6.83
C GLU A 67 8.28 -4.05 -7.72
N SER A 68 9.53 -4.19 -8.13
CA SER A 68 10.20 -3.28 -9.06
C SER A 68 10.70 -4.05 -10.28
N ARG A 69 10.69 -3.43 -11.47
CA ARG A 69 11.28 -3.98 -12.69
C ARG A 69 10.72 -5.37 -13.06
N THR A 70 9.40 -5.53 -12.94
CA THR A 70 8.68 -6.77 -13.30
C THR A 70 7.41 -6.40 -14.06
N PRO A 71 7.06 -7.07 -15.17
CA PRO A 71 5.76 -6.90 -15.80
C PRO A 71 4.62 -7.19 -14.81
N GLY A 72 3.62 -6.31 -14.77
CA GLY A 72 2.50 -6.42 -13.81
C GLY A 72 2.93 -6.28 -12.35
N ALA A 73 3.96 -5.47 -12.07
CA ALA A 73 4.43 -5.20 -10.72
C ALA A 73 3.32 -4.61 -9.84
N TRP A 74 3.21 -5.11 -8.61
CA TRP A 74 2.19 -4.64 -7.67
C TRP A 74 2.59 -3.35 -6.95
N ARG A 75 1.57 -2.61 -6.53
CA ARG A 75 1.63 -1.37 -5.75
C ARG A 75 0.68 -1.43 -4.56
N VAL A 76 1.06 -0.75 -3.49
CA VAL A 76 0.18 -0.36 -2.39
C VAL A 76 -0.22 1.09 -2.62
N PHE A 77 -1.51 1.36 -2.79
CA PHE A 77 -2.05 2.71 -2.85
C PHE A 77 -2.51 3.12 -1.46
N TRP A 78 -2.06 4.28 -0.98
CA TRP A 78 -2.32 4.71 0.39
C TRP A 78 -2.34 6.23 0.55
N TYR A 79 -2.95 6.72 1.62
CA TYR A 79 -2.91 8.13 2.03
C TYR A 79 -2.73 8.24 3.54
N TYR A 80 -2.32 9.42 4.02
CA TYR A 80 -2.26 9.70 5.45
C TYR A 80 -3.67 9.80 6.04
N GLY A 81 -3.96 8.99 7.05
CA GLY A 81 -5.28 8.97 7.69
C GLY A 81 -5.55 10.24 8.50
N PRO A 82 -6.80 10.43 8.96
CA PRO A 82 -7.24 11.65 9.66
C PRO A 82 -6.58 11.86 11.03
N THR A 83 -5.90 10.82 11.55
CA THR A 83 -5.20 10.88 12.84
C THR A 83 -3.70 10.82 12.62
N ARG A 84 -2.94 11.55 13.45
CA ARG A 84 -1.48 11.56 13.38
C ARG A 84 -0.93 10.15 13.55
N GLY A 85 -0.05 9.76 12.64
CA GLY A 85 0.55 8.42 12.66
C GLY A 85 -0.37 7.33 12.12
N MET A 86 -1.43 7.65 11.39
CA MET A 86 -2.23 6.67 10.66
C MET A 86 -1.91 6.72 9.17
N ILE A 87 -1.84 5.53 8.55
CA ILE A 87 -1.86 5.37 7.11
C ILE A 87 -3.08 4.52 6.76
N ARG A 88 -3.83 4.97 5.75
CA ARG A 88 -4.93 4.20 5.16
C ARG A 88 -4.46 3.58 3.86
N VAL A 89 -4.47 2.27 3.79
CA VAL A 89 -4.25 1.50 2.55
C VAL A 89 -5.59 1.43 1.80
N LEU A 90 -5.63 2.05 0.63
CA LEU A 90 -6.78 2.11 -0.28
C LEU A 90 -6.93 0.82 -1.08
N ASN A 91 -5.83 0.34 -1.65
CA ASN A 91 -5.84 -0.81 -2.54
C ASN A 91 -4.44 -1.42 -2.65
N ILE A 92 -4.40 -2.70 -3.06
CA ILE A 92 -3.19 -3.46 -3.33
C ILE A 92 -3.44 -4.16 -4.67
N ALA A 93 -2.74 -3.74 -5.72
CA ALA A 93 -3.06 -4.17 -7.09
C ALA A 93 -1.83 -4.08 -8.00
N PRO A 94 -1.84 -4.73 -9.19
CA PRO A 94 -0.91 -4.38 -10.27
C PRO A 94 -0.93 -2.88 -10.53
N HIS A 95 0.23 -2.30 -10.87
CA HIS A 95 0.26 -0.93 -11.40
C HIS A 95 -0.59 -0.87 -12.69
N PRO A 96 -1.40 0.19 -12.88
CA PRO A 96 -2.20 0.40 -14.09
C PRO A 96 -1.38 0.40 -15.38
#